data_AF-C9J3U1-F1
#
_entry.id   AF-C9J3U1-F1
#
_cell.length_a   1.000
_cell.length_b   1.000
_cell.length_c   1.000
_cell.angle_alpha   90.00
_cell.angle_beta   90.00
_cell.angle_gamma   90.00
#
_symmetry.space_group_name_H-M   'P 1'
#
loop_
_entity.id
_entity.type
_entity.pdbx_description
1 polymer ?
#
loop_
_entity_poly.entity_id
_entity_poly.type
_entity_poly.pdbx_seq_one_letter_code
_entity_poly.pdbx_strand_id
1 'polypeptide(L)'
;MDLSAASHRIPLSDGNSIPIIGLGTYSEPKSLWATNHVPEMVRPTLERTLRVLQLDYVDLYIIEVPMAFKPGDEIYPRDENGKWLYHKSNLCATWE
;
A
#
# COMPACT_ATOMS: atom_id res chain seq x y z
N MET A 1 -21.22 -17.17 13.29
CA MET A 1 -19.82 -16.79 13.56
C MET A 1 -19.87 -15.96 14.82
N ASP A 2 -19.29 -16.44 15.91
CA ASP A 2 -19.33 -15.75 17.21
C ASP A 2 -18.12 -14.81 17.30
N LEU A 3 -18.37 -13.51 17.47
CA LEU A 3 -17.32 -12.49 17.55
C LEU A 3 -17.29 -11.95 18.98
N SER A 4 -16.10 -11.96 19.58
CA SER A 4 -15.89 -11.46 20.94
C SER A 4 -14.66 -10.57 20.99
N ALA A 5 -14.50 -9.81 22.08
CA ALA A 5 -13.30 -9.02 22.32
C ALA A 5 -12.01 -9.87 22.25
N ALA A 6 -12.05 -11.14 22.67
CA ALA A 6 -10.91 -12.05 22.63
C ALA A 6 -10.69 -12.75 21.28
N SER A 7 -11.75 -12.91 20.47
CA SER A 7 -11.69 -13.61 19.18
C SER A 7 -12.69 -12.99 18.19
N HIS A 8 -12.16 -12.22 17.24
CA HIS A 8 -12.94 -11.49 16.24
C HIS A 8 -12.25 -11.44 14.87
N ARG A 9 -11.53 -12.52 14.52
CA ARG A 9 -10.92 -12.69 13.19
C ARG A 9 -11.91 -13.31 12.22
N ILE A 10 -11.87 -12.85 10.96
CA ILE A 10 -12.65 -13.40 9.84
C ILE A 10 -11.73 -13.99 8.78
N PRO A 11 -12.16 -15.03 8.05
CA PRO A 11 -11.33 -15.67 7.03
C PRO A 11 -11.15 -14.77 5.80
N LEU A 12 -9.96 -14.83 5.21
CA LEU A 12 -9.63 -14.28 3.89
C LEU A 12 -9.62 -15.41 2.85
N SER A 13 -9.73 -15.06 1.57
CA SER A 13 -9.81 -16.04 0.47
C SER A 13 -8.52 -16.81 0.21
N ASP A 14 -7.39 -16.33 0.73
CA ASP A 14 -6.06 -16.95 0.62
C ASP A 14 -5.76 -17.94 1.76
N GLY A 15 -6.71 -18.18 2.66
CA GLY A 15 -6.56 -19.06 3.83
C GLY A 15 -6.05 -18.35 5.08
N ASN A 16 -5.66 -17.08 4.99
CA ASN A 16 -5.32 -16.26 6.16
C ASN A 16 -6.59 -15.75 6.88
N SER A 17 -6.41 -14.97 7.94
CA SER A 17 -7.50 -14.30 8.64
C SER A 17 -7.12 -12.88 9.04
N ILE A 18 -8.12 -11.99 9.09
CA ILE A 18 -7.93 -10.59 9.50
C ILE A 18 -8.85 -10.24 10.69
N PRO A 19 -8.38 -9.50 11.71
CA PRO A 19 -9.27 -8.95 12.74
C PRO A 19 -10.32 -8.03 12.13
N ILE A 20 -11.58 -8.15 12.55
CA ILE A 20 -12.70 -7.35 12.00
C ILE A 20 -12.62 -5.87 12.37
N ILE A 21 -11.82 -5.52 13.38
CA ILE A 21 -11.56 -4.16 13.81
C ILE A 21 -10.04 -3.94 13.92
N GLY A 22 -9.58 -2.80 13.43
CA GLY A 22 -8.20 -2.35 13.51
C GLY A 22 -8.13 -0.86 13.83
N LEU A 23 -6.97 -0.39 14.29
CA LEU A 23 -6.73 1.02 14.56
C LEU A 23 -6.19 1.72 13.31
N GLY A 24 -6.88 2.75 12.84
CA GLY A 24 -6.38 3.60 11.74
C GLY A 24 -5.31 4.58 12.22
N THR A 25 -4.16 4.61 11.55
CA THR A 25 -2.99 5.42 11.94
C THR A 25 -2.45 6.24 10.77
N TYR A 26 -3.32 6.91 10.01
CA TYR A 26 -2.92 7.70 8.84
C TYR A 26 -1.66 8.54 9.17
N SER A 27 -0.53 8.17 8.58
CA SER A 27 0.78 8.74 8.82
C SER A 27 1.71 8.36 7.67
N GLU A 28 2.68 9.22 7.38
CA GLU A 28 3.74 8.92 6.41
C GLU A 28 4.85 8.08 7.08
N PRO A 29 5.51 7.15 6.35
CA PRO A 29 5.33 6.85 4.92
C PRO A 29 4.19 5.85 4.65
N LYS A 30 3.44 6.11 3.57
CA LYS A 30 2.35 5.26 3.08
C LYS A 30 2.78 3.91 2.46
N SER A 31 1.90 2.91 2.55
CA SER A 31 2.02 1.63 1.82
C SER A 31 1.71 1.81 0.34
N LEU A 32 2.55 1.28 -0.57
CA LEU A 32 2.48 1.39 -2.04
C LEU A 32 1.63 2.55 -2.59
N TRP A 33 2.17 3.77 -2.50
CA TRP A 33 1.51 4.97 -3.01
C TRP A 33 1.58 5.06 -4.54
N ALA A 34 0.76 5.94 -5.13
CA ALA A 34 0.63 6.18 -6.57
C ALA A 34 1.96 6.41 -7.32
N THR A 35 2.98 6.95 -6.66
CA THR A 35 4.32 7.21 -7.23
C THR A 35 5.21 5.96 -7.32
N ASN A 36 4.75 4.83 -6.77
CA ASN A 36 5.51 3.58 -6.67
C ASN A 36 4.89 2.42 -7.49
N HIS A 37 4.00 2.70 -8.44
CA HIS A 37 3.30 1.68 -9.25
C HIS A 37 4.13 1.06 -10.39
N VAL A 38 5.34 1.56 -10.64
CA VAL A 38 6.29 0.93 -11.58
C VAL A 38 6.64 -0.45 -11.02
N PRO A 39 6.48 -1.57 -11.77
CA PRO A 39 6.64 -2.93 -11.24
C PRO A 39 7.97 -3.14 -10.50
N GLU A 40 9.06 -2.62 -11.05
CA GLU A 40 10.40 -2.72 -10.47
C GLU A 40 10.55 -1.96 -9.13
N MET A 41 9.63 -1.04 -8.82
CA MET A 41 9.61 -0.25 -7.57
C MET A 41 8.73 -0.85 -6.48
N VAL A 42 7.83 -1.80 -6.79
CA VAL A 42 6.88 -2.37 -5.82
C VAL A 42 7.61 -3.02 -4.65
N ARG A 43 8.54 -3.93 -4.94
CA ARG A 43 9.34 -4.63 -3.92
C ARG A 43 10.26 -3.69 -3.12
N PRO A 44 11.07 -2.79 -3.74
CA PRO A 44 11.85 -1.81 -2.99
C PRO A 44 11.00 -0.92 -2.05
N THR A 45 9.77 -0.60 -2.46
CA THR A 45 8.84 0.19 -1.64
C THR A 45 8.38 -0.61 -0.42
N LEU A 46 8.05 -1.90 -0.60
CA LEU A 46 7.74 -2.80 0.52
C LEU A 46 8.95 -2.95 1.47
N GLU A 47 10.15 -3.19 0.93
CA GLU A 47 11.39 -3.32 1.71
C GLU A 47 11.74 -2.04 2.49
N ARG A 48 11.37 -0.86 1.98
CA ARG A 48 11.47 0.39 2.74
C ARG A 48 10.50 0.39 3.92
N THR A 49 9.24 0.01 3.72
CA THR A 49 8.24 -0.09 4.79
C THR A 49 8.66 -1.09 5.87
N LEU A 50 9.15 -2.27 5.48
CA LEU A 50 9.66 -3.28 6.41
C LEU A 50 10.82 -2.76 7.27
N ARG A 51 11.75 -2.01 6.68
CA ARG A 51 12.85 -1.37 7.42
C ARG A 51 12.38 -0.30 8.41
N VAL A 52 11.38 0.50 8.03
CA VAL A 52 10.78 1.52 8.93
C VAL A 52 10.09 0.85 10.11
N LEU A 53 9.34 -0.22 9.86
CA LEU A 53 8.63 -0.98 10.89
C LEU A 53 9.54 -1.92 11.69
N GLN A 54 10.76 -2.20 11.21
CA GLN A 54 11.68 -3.20 11.75
C GLN A 54 11.03 -4.59 11.85
N LEU A 55 10.30 -4.97 10.81
CA LEU A 55 9.63 -6.27 10.69
C LEU A 55 10.12 -7.01 9.46
N ASP A 56 10.04 -8.34 9.50
CA ASP A 56 10.42 -9.19 8.38
C ASP A 56 9.29 -9.32 7.32
N TYR A 57 8.04 -9.08 7.72
CA TYR A 57 6.86 -9.13 6.84
C TYR A 57 5.75 -8.18 7.30
N VAL A 58 4.74 -7.98 6.45
CA VAL A 58 3.45 -7.34 6.79
C VAL A 58 2.31 -8.33 6.56
N ASP A 59 1.28 -8.32 7.40
CA ASP A 59 0.13 -9.23 7.25
C ASP A 59 -0.72 -8.90 6.00
N LEU A 60 -0.67 -7.65 5.53
CA LEU A 60 -1.42 -7.18 4.37
C LEU A 60 -0.66 -6.03 3.68
N TYR A 61 -0.54 -6.10 2.36
CA TYR A 61 0.00 -5.03 1.52
C TYR A 61 -0.95 -4.78 0.36
N ILE A 62 -1.32 -3.51 0.13
CA ILE A 62 -2.36 -3.13 -0.84
C ILE A 62 -1.85 -2.04 -1.78
N ILE A 63 -2.41 -2.01 -2.99
CA ILE A 63 -2.32 -0.84 -3.88
C ILE A 63 -3.23 0.25 -3.31
N GLU A 64 -2.68 1.37 -2.83
CA GLU A 64 -3.45 2.37 -2.07
C GLU A 64 -4.53 3.06 -2.93
N VAL A 65 -4.23 3.30 -4.21
CA VAL A 65 -5.17 3.87 -5.20
C VAL A 65 -4.91 3.27 -6.59
N PRO A 66 -5.89 3.22 -7.52
CA PRO A 66 -5.65 2.69 -8.87
C PRO A 66 -4.92 3.68 -9.81
N MET A 67 -4.67 4.91 -9.37
CA MET A 67 -4.02 5.97 -10.15
C MET A 67 -2.51 5.89 -10.01
N ALA A 68 -1.77 5.93 -11.12
CA ALA A 68 -0.32 6.06 -11.09
C ALA A 68 0.11 7.52 -11.24
N PHE A 69 1.04 7.96 -10.40
CA PHE A 69 1.72 9.24 -10.49
C PHE A 69 3.16 9.06 -10.98
N LYS A 70 3.74 10.15 -11.48
CA LYS A 70 5.15 10.18 -11.88
C LYS A 70 6.02 9.71 -10.71
N PRO A 71 6.91 8.72 -10.90
CA PRO A 71 7.83 8.28 -9.86
C PRO A 71 8.72 9.42 -9.35
N GLY A 72 8.95 9.44 -8.04
CA GLY A 72 9.77 10.44 -7.36
C GLY A 72 9.50 10.50 -5.86
N ASP A 73 10.25 11.36 -5.16
CA ASP A 73 10.13 11.55 -3.70
C ASP A 73 8.89 12.35 -3.29
N GLU A 74 8.38 13.21 -4.18
CA GLU A 74 7.15 13.97 -3.95
C GLU A 74 5.92 13.07 -4.16
N ILE A 75 5.14 12.86 -3.09
CA ILE A 75 3.95 12.01 -3.11
C ILE A 75 2.78 12.64 -3.87
N TYR A 76 2.73 13.97 -3.97
CA TYR A 76 1.71 14.69 -4.75
C TYR A 76 2.36 15.45 -5.90
N PRO A 77 2.94 14.77 -6.91
CA PRO A 77 3.80 15.42 -7.88
C PRO A 77 2.99 16.33 -8.79
N ARG A 78 3.38 17.61 -8.80
CA ARG A 78 2.83 18.66 -9.66
C ARG A 78 3.96 19.41 -10.35
N ASP A 79 3.69 19.95 -11.54
CA ASP A 79 4.61 20.87 -12.20
C ASP A 79 4.52 22.29 -11.61
N GLU A 80 5.32 23.21 -12.15
CA GLU A 80 5.36 24.63 -11.78
C GLU A 80 4.01 25.35 -11.93
N ASN A 81 3.12 24.83 -12.78
CA ASN A 81 1.77 25.36 -13.00
C ASN A 81 0.72 24.68 -12.11
N GLY A 82 1.14 23.79 -11.21
CA GLY A 82 0.26 23.03 -10.33
C GLY A 82 -0.48 21.87 -11.02
N LYS A 83 -0.11 21.50 -12.24
CA LYS A 83 -0.71 20.38 -12.96
C LYS A 83 -0.17 19.06 -12.42
N TRP A 84 -1.08 18.13 -12.12
CA TRP A 84 -0.74 16.78 -11.68
C TRP A 84 0.11 16.04 -12.69
N LEU A 85 1.21 15.45 -12.21
CA LEU A 85 2.12 14.65 -12.99
C LEU A 85 1.72 13.18 -12.88
N TYR A 86 0.81 12.76 -13.76
CA TYR A 86 0.39 11.35 -13.86
C TYR A 86 1.45 10.48 -14.54
N HIS A 87 1.40 9.19 -14.23
CA HIS A 87 2.06 8.13 -14.98
C HIS A 87 1.01 7.21 -15.60
N LYS A 88 1.37 6.44 -16.63
CA LYS A 88 0.45 5.45 -17.20
C LYS A 88 0.24 4.33 -16.18
N SER A 89 -1.00 4.14 -15.73
CA SER A 89 -1.36 3.00 -14.88
C SER A 89 -1.31 1.69 -15.68
N ASN A 90 -0.77 0.64 -15.07
CA ASN A 90 -0.90 -0.74 -15.53
C ASN A 90 -1.08 -1.65 -14.32
N LEU A 91 -2.32 -1.79 -13.86
CA LEU A 91 -2.63 -2.51 -12.62
C LEU A 91 -2.19 -3.98 -12.65
N CYS A 92 -2.31 -4.65 -13.79
CA CYS A 92 -1.87 -6.03 -13.93
C CYS A 92 -0.36 -6.15 -13.74
N ALA A 93 0.43 -5.29 -14.40
CA ALA A 93 1.88 -5.31 -14.23
C ALA A 93 2.33 -4.89 -12.82
N THR A 94 1.59 -3.99 -12.15
CA THR A 94 1.87 -3.65 -10.74
C THR A 94 1.55 -4.81 -9.79
N TRP A 95 0.66 -5.73 -10.19
CA TRP A 95 0.23 -6.87 -9.38
C TRP A 95 1.11 -8.13 -9.54
N GLU A 96 1.85 -8.22 -10.64
CA GLU A 96 2.81 -9.31 -10.95
C GLU A 96 4.08 -9.25 -10.08
#